data_AF-A0A9E5JAJ6-F1
#
_entry.id   AF-A0A9E5JAJ6-F1
#
_cell.length_a   1.000
_cell.length_b   1.000
_cell.length_c   1.000
_cell.angle_alpha   90.00
_cell.angle_beta   90.00
_cell.angle_gamma   90.00
#
_symmetry.space_group_name_H-M   'P 1'
#
loop_
_entity.id
_entity.type
_entity.pdbx_description
1 polymer ?
#
loop_
_entity_poly.entity_id
_entity_poly.type
_entity_poly.pdbx_seq_one_letter_code
_entity_poly.pdbx_strand_id
1 'polypeptide(L)'
;ETIRHMVAAGMGVTLVPRLSVPEEAMAEQPMRKKNEDADILYLPIVDEAGGSPPTRRVVLTWRKSFTRYEAIAALRNAIYACKLPGVTRLS
;
A
#
# COMPACT_ATOMS: atom_id res chain seq x y z
N GLU A 1 3.11 3.07 -11.03
CA GLU A 1 3.25 4.01 -12.16
C GLU A 1 2.52 3.59 -13.43
N THR A 2 3.02 2.67 -14.26
CA THR A 2 2.38 2.43 -15.58
C THR A 2 0.90 2.10 -15.47
N ILE A 3 0.54 1.15 -14.59
CA ILE A 3 -0.87 0.77 -14.36
C ILE A 3 -1.73 1.95 -13.89
N ARG A 4 -1.17 2.84 -13.06
CA ARG A 4 -1.87 4.04 -12.59
C ARG A 4 -2.19 4.98 -13.76
N HIS A 5 -1.21 5.25 -14.62
CA HIS A 5 -1.43 6.05 -15.83
C HIS A 5 -2.40 5.39 -16.80
N MET A 6 -2.38 4.06 -16.91
CA MET A 6 -3.34 3.33 -17.73
C MET A 6 -4.79 3.53 -17.26
N VAL A 7 -5.01 3.49 -15.94
CA VAL A 7 -6.33 3.76 -15.34
C VAL A 7 -6.73 5.23 -15.55
N ALA A 8 -5.83 6.19 -15.32
CA ALA A 8 -6.10 7.61 -15.59
C ALA A 8 -6.48 7.89 -17.05
N ALA A 9 -5.88 7.16 -18.00
CA ALA A 9 -6.21 7.24 -19.42
C ALA A 9 -7.52 6.52 -19.80
N GLY A 10 -8.26 5.96 -18.83
CA GLY A 10 -9.55 5.31 -19.05
C GLY A 10 -9.46 3.88 -19.58
N MET A 11 -8.30 3.22 -19.53
CA MET A 11 -8.16 1.84 -20.05
C MET A 11 -8.78 0.76 -19.16
N GLY A 12 -9.24 1.10 -17.96
CA GLY A 12 -9.95 0.18 -17.07
C GLY A 12 -9.78 0.49 -15.60
N VAL A 13 -10.03 -0.50 -14.75
CA VAL A 13 -9.85 -0.45 -13.29
C VAL A 13 -8.78 -1.44 -12.85
N THR A 14 -8.21 -1.23 -11.68
CA THR A 14 -7.15 -2.09 -11.15
C THR A 14 -7.23 -2.20 -9.64
N LEU A 15 -6.59 -3.24 -9.09
CA LEU A 15 -6.45 -3.43 -7.66
C LEU A 15 -5.05 -3.01 -7.22
N VAL A 16 -4.97 -2.13 -6.22
CA VAL A 16 -3.70 -1.69 -5.65
C VAL A 16 -3.61 -2.03 -4.16
N PRO A 17 -2.41 -2.33 -3.64
CA PRO A 17 -2.20 -2.46 -2.21
C PRO A 17 -2.47 -1.13 -1.49
N ARG A 18 -2.93 -1.21 -0.24
CA ARG A 18 -3.23 -0.03 0.60
C ARG A 18 -2.09 0.99 0.70
N LEU A 19 -0.84 0.53 0.71
CA LEU A 19 0.36 1.38 0.79
C LEU A 19 0.62 2.21 -0.47
N SER A 20 -0.03 1.90 -1.60
CA SER A 20 0.08 2.65 -2.85
C SER A 20 -1.01 3.71 -3.00
N VAL A 21 -1.92 3.82 -2.03
CA VAL A 21 -3.01 4.79 -2.02
C VAL A 21 -2.64 5.97 -1.12
N PRO A 22 -2.64 7.22 -1.62
CA PRO A 22 -2.39 8.41 -0.82
C PRO A 22 -3.37 8.52 0.37
N GLU A 23 -2.91 9.04 1.51
CA GLU A 23 -3.78 9.19 2.70
C GLU A 23 -4.98 10.11 2.43
N GLU A 24 -4.76 11.17 1.65
CA GLU A 24 -5.79 12.15 1.27
C GLU A 24 -6.91 11.54 0.42
N ALA A 25 -6.59 10.55 -0.41
CA ALA A 25 -7.57 9.84 -1.25
C ALA A 25 -8.48 8.91 -0.43
N MET A 26 -8.14 8.66 0.83
CA MET A 26 -8.89 7.83 1.76
C MET A 26 -9.70 8.66 2.78
N ALA A 27 -9.69 9.99 2.66
CA ALA A 27 -10.53 10.85 3.47
C ALA A 27 -12.01 10.69 3.08
N GLU A 28 -12.93 10.86 4.05
CA GLU A 28 -14.39 10.72 3.86
C GLU A 28 -14.94 11.62 2.73
N GLN A 29 -14.25 12.73 2.45
CA GLN A 29 -14.47 13.55 1.27
C GLN A 29 -13.19 13.55 0.43
N PRO A 30 -13.14 12.81 -0.69
CA PRO A 30 -11.98 12.81 -1.56
C PRO A 30 -11.83 14.21 -2.16
N MET A 31 -10.88 14.99 -1.62
CA MET A 31 -10.50 16.27 -2.22
C MET A 31 -9.79 15.97 -3.54
N ARG A 32 -10.43 16.28 -4.67
CA ARG A 32 -9.78 16.24 -5.99
C ARG A 32 -8.60 17.20 -5.97
N LYS A 33 -7.37 16.68 -5.95
CA LYS A 33 -6.18 17.48 -6.17
C LYS A 33 -6.23 18.04 -7.59
N LYS A 34 -5.94 19.34 -7.72
CA LYS A 34 -5.94 20.07 -9.00
C LYS A 34 -4.72 19.72 -9.88
N ASN A 35 -3.78 18.92 -9.40
CA ASN A 35 -2.59 18.49 -10.13
C ASN A 35 -2.36 16.97 -10.01
N GLU A 36 -2.08 16.38 -11.17
CA GLU A 36 -1.56 15.03 -11.49
C GLU A 36 -2.45 13.81 -11.26
N ASP A 37 -3.35 13.80 -10.27
CA ASP A 37 -4.19 12.63 -9.94
C ASP A 37 -5.70 12.86 -10.13
N ALA A 38 -6.09 13.93 -10.81
CA ALA A 38 -7.48 14.34 -10.95
C ALA A 38 -8.40 13.28 -11.59
N ASP A 39 -7.81 12.32 -12.33
CA ASP A 39 -8.53 11.37 -13.17
C ASP A 39 -8.65 9.97 -12.55
N ILE A 40 -8.21 9.75 -11.31
CA ILE A 40 -8.30 8.43 -10.64
C ILE A 40 -9.12 8.54 -9.34
N LEU A 41 -10.13 7.67 -9.22
CA LEU A 41 -10.88 7.46 -8.00
C LEU A 41 -10.41 6.18 -7.31
N TYR A 42 -10.03 6.28 -6.04
CA TYR A 42 -9.73 5.12 -5.20
C TYR A 42 -10.98 4.70 -4.45
N LEU A 43 -11.31 3.41 -4.51
CA LEU A 43 -12.46 2.84 -3.83
C LEU A 43 -12.01 1.77 -2.83
N PRO A 44 -12.58 1.74 -1.60
CA PRO A 44 -12.34 0.64 -0.68
C PRO A 44 -12.97 -0.65 -1.22
N ILE A 45 -12.35 -1.79 -0.93
CA ILE A 45 -12.95 -3.09 -1.20
C ILE A 45 -13.99 -3.35 -0.13
N VAL A 46 -15.26 -3.44 -0.55
CA VAL A 46 -16.40 -3.77 0.30
C VAL A 46 -17.04 -5.02 -0.27
N ASP A 47 -17.18 -6.05 0.54
CA ASP A 47 -17.88 -7.28 0.18
C ASP A 47 -19.30 -7.23 0.77
N GLU A 48 -20.32 -7.35 -0.09
CA GLU A 48 -21.73 -7.34 0.31
C GLU A 48 -22.09 -8.49 1.25
N ALA A 49 -21.36 -9.61 1.15
CA ALA A 49 -21.52 -10.76 2.03
C ALA A 49 -20.75 -10.64 3.36
N GLY A 50 -20.08 -9.50 3.61
CA GLY A 50 -19.33 -9.23 4.84
C GLY A 50 -17.92 -9.82 4.86
N GLY A 51 -17.40 -10.26 3.73
CA GLY A 51 -16.01 -10.71 3.60
C GLY A 51 -14.99 -9.61 3.90
N SER A 52 -13.89 -9.99 4.54
CA SER A 52 -12.77 -9.05 4.75
C SER A 52 -12.03 -8.78 3.44
N PRO A 53 -11.50 -7.56 3.23
CA PRO A 53 -10.67 -7.26 2.07
C PRO A 53 -9.49 -8.24 1.95
N PRO A 54 -9.06 -8.60 0.72
CA PRO A 54 -7.91 -9.46 0.51
C PRO A 54 -6.65 -8.83 1.12
N THR A 55 -5.85 -9.66 1.80
CA THR A 55 -4.60 -9.23 2.44
C THR A 55 -3.39 -9.95 1.86
N ARG A 56 -2.22 -9.35 2.01
CA ARG A 56 -0.92 -9.96 1.67
C ARG A 56 0.02 -9.84 2.85
N ARG A 57 0.84 -10.87 3.07
CA ARG A 57 1.88 -10.84 4.11
C ARG A 57 3.19 -10.35 3.50
N VAL A 58 3.73 -9.27 4.05
CA VAL A 58 5.07 -8.77 3.71
C VAL A 58 6.05 -9.33 4.73
N VAL A 59 7.14 -9.93 4.27
CA VAL A 59 8.17 -10.55 5.12
C VAL A 59 9.56 -10.06 4.74
N LEU A 60 10.44 -9.92 5.75
CA LEU A 60 11.86 -9.69 5.54
C LEU A 60 12.56 -11.04 5.50
N THR A 61 13.28 -11.33 4.42
CA THR A 61 14.03 -12.58 4.24
C THR A 61 15.49 -12.28 3.96
N TRP A 62 16.40 -13.14 4.42
CA TRP A 62 17.83 -13.04 4.17
C TRP A 62 18.47 -14.43 4.14
N ARG A 63 19.68 -14.53 3.57
CA ARG A 63 20.43 -15.80 3.54
C ARG A 63 20.96 -16.13 4.93
N LYS A 64 20.90 -17.41 5.32
CA LYS A 64 21.49 -17.91 6.57
C LYS A 64 22.98 -17.56 6.71
N SER A 65 23.72 -17.50 5.61
CA SER A 65 25.15 -17.17 5.58
C SER A 65 25.47 -15.68 5.71
N PHE A 66 24.46 -14.80 5.76
CA PHE A 66 24.69 -13.38 5.98
C PHE A 66 25.08 -13.13 7.43
N THR A 67 26.34 -12.75 7.66
CA THR A 67 26.93 -12.72 9.00
C THR A 67 26.68 -11.43 9.79
N ARG A 68 26.26 -10.34 9.13
CA ARG A 68 26.07 -9.03 9.78
C ARG A 68 24.66 -8.89 10.37
N TYR A 69 24.39 -9.60 11.46
CA TYR A 69 23.07 -9.57 12.12
C TYR A 69 22.62 -8.17 12.54
N GLU A 70 23.54 -7.31 12.95
CA GLU A 70 23.26 -5.91 13.29
C GLU A 70 22.62 -5.12 12.13
N ALA A 71 23.02 -5.43 10.89
CA ALA A 71 22.42 -4.79 9.71
C ALA A 71 20.96 -5.24 9.51
N ILE A 72 20.65 -6.51 9.79
CA ILE A 72 19.27 -7.02 9.74
C ILE A 72 18.44 -6.42 10.88
N ALA A 73 19.00 -6.30 12.08
CA ALA A 73 18.35 -5.66 13.22
C ALA A 73 18.04 -4.19 12.92
N ALA A 74 19.00 -3.45 12.36
CA ALA A 74 18.83 -2.06 11.95
C ALA A 74 17.74 -1.94 10.87
N LEU A 75 17.74 -2.80 9.85
CA LEU A 75 16.72 -2.79 8.80
C LEU A 75 15.33 -3.10 9.35
N ARG A 76 15.20 -4.10 10.24
CA ARG A 76 13.95 -4.39 10.94
C ARG A 76 13.47 -3.14 11.69
N ASN A 77 14.33 -2.54 12.50
CA ASN A 77 13.96 -1.36 13.29
C ASN A 77 13.54 -0.18 12.39
N ALA A 78 14.23 0.03 11.27
CA ALA A 78 13.86 1.03 10.27
C ALA A 78 12.46 0.76 9.68
N ILE A 79 12.16 -0.48 9.29
CA ILE A 79 10.81 -0.86 8.83
C ILE A 79 9.77 -0.59 9.93
N TYR A 80 10.10 -0.88 11.18
CA TYR A 80 9.21 -0.64 12.31
C TYR A 80 8.96 0.85 12.58
N ALA A 81 9.96 1.70 12.33
CA ALA A 81 9.88 3.16 12.49
C ALA A 81 9.10 3.85 11.36
N CYS A 82 8.98 3.23 10.18
CA CYS A 82 8.21 3.79 9.07
C CYS A 82 6.70 3.83 9.38
N LYS A 83 6.04 4.92 8.99
CA LYS A 83 4.57 5.01 8.92
C LYS A 83 4.09 4.11 7.78
N LEU A 84 3.35 3.07 8.12
CA LEU A 84 2.80 2.09 7.17
C LEU A 84 1.27 2.04 7.32
N PRO A 85 0.53 3.01 6.74
CA PRO A 85 -0.91 3.12 6.93
C PRO A 85 -1.64 1.88 6.42
N GLY A 86 -2.58 1.38 7.23
CA GLY A 86 -3.39 0.20 6.91
C GLY A 86 -2.62 -1.13 6.91
N VAL A 87 -1.47 -1.19 7.59
CA VAL A 87 -0.73 -2.43 7.82
C VAL A 87 -0.94 -2.91 9.25
N THR A 88 -1.28 -4.19 9.41
CA THR A 88 -1.23 -4.88 10.70
C THR A 88 0.18 -5.43 10.91
N ARG A 89 0.88 -4.97 11.95
CA ARG A 89 2.19 -5.53 12.34
C ARG A 89 1.97 -6.92 12.94
N LEU A 90 2.76 -7.88 12.48
CA LEU A 90 2.76 -9.25 13.01
C LEU A 90 4.00 -9.37 13.90
N SER A 91 3.79 -9.42 15.21
CA SER A 91 4.82 -9.64 16.22
C SER A 91 4.92 -11.12 16.56
#